data_AF-R4LP08-F1
#
_entry.id   AF-R4LP08-F1
#
_cell.length_a   1.000
_cell.length_b   1.000
_cell.length_c   1.000
_cell.angle_alpha   90.00
_cell.angle_beta   90.00
_cell.angle_gamma   90.00
#
_symmetry.space_group_name_H-M   'P 1'
#
loop_
_entity.id
_entity.type
_entity.pdbx_description
1 polymer ?
#
loop_
_entity_poly.entity_id
_entity_poly.type
_entity_poly.pdbx_seq_one_letter_code
_entity_poly.pdbx_strand_id
1 'polypeptide(L)'
;MPATCTLRAPQRTELLHRSLLVRHLGERWVAGTAPVDEVAAVSLLTALGPGDVLVVADAGARRAAAAAAQLFGTDVTVTDAPARVAVPDGERLVHAVCAPVGPHELILVLPGSPVTGSRRTAFVPLLSLDGADVETSTCAATAAVAAARAGTGPTALGLRAPAPGCDPVRVLVNRMRADHQLDEHALRAIDRDARTVALGAGPGCWVPAQLPPAQLPPAELPPARL
;
A
#
# COMPACT_ATOMS: atom_id res chain seq x y z
N MET A 1 -17.40 0.09 -19.16
CA MET A 1 -17.57 0.69 -17.82
C MET A 1 -17.02 -0.30 -16.81
N PRO A 2 -16.01 0.05 -15.99
CA PRO A 2 -15.58 -0.88 -14.95
C PRO A 2 -16.78 -1.09 -14.00
N ALA A 3 -17.00 -2.33 -13.58
CA ALA A 3 -18.02 -2.65 -12.60
C ALA A 3 -17.83 -1.76 -11.36
N THR A 4 -18.87 -1.09 -10.92
CA THR A 4 -18.87 -0.35 -9.66
C THR A 4 -18.64 -1.37 -8.53
N CYS A 5 -17.39 -1.47 -8.10
CA CYS A 5 -17.02 -2.27 -6.95
C CYS A 5 -17.79 -1.73 -5.74
N THR A 6 -18.76 -2.51 -5.26
CA THR A 6 -19.63 -2.11 -4.17
C THR A 6 -19.12 -2.79 -2.90
N LEU A 7 -18.51 -2.00 -2.01
CA LEU A 7 -18.05 -2.50 -0.72
C LEU A 7 -19.25 -2.73 0.20
N ARG A 8 -19.27 -3.88 0.87
CA ARG A 8 -20.28 -4.20 1.88
C ARG A 8 -20.01 -3.44 3.17
N ALA A 9 -21.02 -3.26 4.01
CA ALA A 9 -20.91 -2.54 5.29
C ALA A 9 -19.70 -3.00 6.15
N PRO A 10 -19.42 -4.30 6.35
CA PRO A 10 -18.24 -4.72 7.11
C PRO A 10 -16.92 -4.29 6.47
N GLN A 11 -16.83 -4.30 5.13
CA GLN A 11 -15.63 -3.88 4.41
C GLN A 11 -15.41 -2.37 4.52
N ARG A 12 -16.49 -1.59 4.55
CA ARG A 12 -16.42 -0.14 4.77
C ARG A 12 -16.04 0.21 6.21
N THR A 13 -16.54 -0.53 7.20
CA THR A 13 -16.13 -0.37 8.61
C THR A 13 -14.64 -0.66 8.77
N GLU A 14 -14.14 -1.75 8.19
CA GLU A 14 -12.71 -2.07 8.18
C GLU A 14 -11.91 -0.96 7.49
N LEU A 15 -12.38 -0.48 6.33
CA LEU A 15 -11.71 0.58 5.60
C LEU A 15 -11.63 1.88 6.41
N LEU A 16 -12.71 2.25 7.09
CA LEU A 16 -12.77 3.41 7.97
C LEU A 16 -11.79 3.28 9.15
N HIS A 17 -11.75 2.11 9.79
CA HIS A 17 -10.79 1.84 10.87
C HIS A 17 -9.35 2.01 10.40
N ARG A 18 -9.00 1.42 9.24
CA ARG A 18 -7.67 1.54 8.65
C ARG A 18 -7.30 2.98 8.30
N SER A 19 -8.22 3.74 7.71
CA SER A 19 -7.99 5.16 7.39
C SER A 19 -7.74 5.99 8.64
N LEU A 20 -8.54 5.80 9.69
CA LEU A 20 -8.34 6.50 10.97
C LEU A 20 -7.01 6.08 11.62
N LEU A 21 -6.66 4.80 11.56
CA LEU A 21 -5.40 4.32 12.11
C LEU A 21 -4.19 4.94 11.40
N VAL A 22 -4.18 4.92 10.07
CA VAL A 22 -3.13 5.54 9.24
C VAL A 22 -3.02 7.04 9.56
N ARG A 23 -4.15 7.73 9.71
CA ARG A 23 -4.18 9.15 10.10
C ARG A 23 -3.54 9.38 11.46
N HIS A 24 -3.94 8.64 12.48
CA HIS A 24 -3.40 8.77 13.84
C HIS A 24 -1.90 8.47 13.89
N LEU A 25 -1.43 7.48 13.13
CA LEU A 25 0.01 7.18 13.00
C LEU A 25 0.75 8.30 12.26
N GLY A 26 0.14 8.83 11.22
CA GLY A 26 0.58 9.99 10.47
C GLY A 26 0.81 11.21 11.36
N GLU A 27 -0.19 11.59 12.15
CA GLU A 27 -0.12 12.71 13.10
C GLU A 27 0.97 12.54 14.17
N ARG A 28 1.27 11.29 14.57
CA ARG A 28 2.28 11.01 15.59
C ARG A 28 3.70 11.02 15.03
N TRP A 29 3.91 10.53 13.81
CA TRP A 29 5.25 10.24 13.28
C TRP A 29 5.69 11.17 12.15
N VAL A 30 4.75 11.89 11.54
CA VAL A 30 4.96 12.82 10.43
C VAL A 30 4.30 14.14 10.82
N ALA A 31 4.83 15.28 10.38
CA ALA A 31 4.21 16.59 10.59
C ALA A 31 2.94 16.77 9.71
N GLY A 32 2.00 15.82 9.78
CA GLY A 32 0.85 15.65 8.90
C GLY A 32 1.14 14.69 7.74
N THR A 33 0.24 13.73 7.51
CA THR A 33 0.23 12.90 6.29
C THR A 33 -0.62 13.59 5.25
N ALA A 34 -0.15 13.65 3.99
CA ALA A 34 -0.98 14.21 2.94
C ALA A 34 -2.21 13.29 2.73
N PRO A 35 -3.40 13.83 2.45
CA PRO A 35 -4.60 13.02 2.23
C PRO A 35 -4.44 11.95 1.13
N VAL A 36 -3.62 12.21 0.11
CA VAL A 36 -3.36 11.26 -0.98
C VAL A 36 -2.53 10.06 -0.48
N ASP A 37 -1.50 10.30 0.34
CA ASP A 37 -0.67 9.25 0.94
C ASP A 37 -1.49 8.33 1.86
N GLU A 38 -2.45 8.90 2.59
CA GLU A 38 -3.40 8.14 3.43
C GLU A 38 -4.21 7.16 2.56
N VAL A 39 -4.78 7.65 1.46
CA VAL A 39 -5.56 6.81 0.54
C VAL A 39 -4.68 5.77 -0.12
N ALA A 40 -3.47 6.11 -0.55
CA ALA A 40 -2.53 5.17 -1.15
C ALA A 40 -2.17 4.04 -0.18
N ALA A 41 -1.77 4.39 1.04
CA ALA A 41 -1.41 3.43 2.08
C ALA A 41 -2.57 2.49 2.40
N VAL A 42 -3.76 3.03 2.69
CA VAL A 42 -4.94 2.24 3.04
C VAL A 42 -5.36 1.31 1.90
N SER A 43 -5.36 1.81 0.66
CA SER A 43 -5.77 1.03 -0.51
C SER A 43 -4.83 -0.15 -0.75
N LEU A 44 -3.52 0.09 -0.66
CA LEU A 44 -2.50 -0.94 -0.86
C LEU A 44 -2.52 -1.99 0.25
N LEU A 45 -2.57 -1.57 1.51
CA LEU A 45 -2.62 -2.50 2.64
C LEU A 45 -3.92 -3.31 2.70
N THR A 46 -4.96 -2.84 2.02
CA THR A 46 -6.21 -3.59 1.88
C THR A 46 -6.20 -4.55 0.70
N ALA A 47 -5.44 -4.25 -0.34
CA ALA A 47 -5.35 -5.09 -1.54
C ALA A 47 -4.28 -6.20 -1.42
N LEU A 48 -3.17 -5.92 -0.75
CA LEU A 48 -2.04 -6.84 -0.59
C LEU A 48 -2.38 -7.93 0.43
N GLY A 49 -1.85 -9.13 0.20
CA GLY A 49 -2.00 -10.28 1.08
C GLY A 49 -0.66 -10.79 1.64
N PRO A 50 -0.70 -11.90 2.39
CA PRO A 50 0.48 -12.61 2.87
C PRO A 50 1.52 -12.88 1.78
N GLY A 51 2.76 -12.51 2.07
CA GLY A 51 3.92 -12.66 1.19
C GLY A 51 4.14 -11.49 0.22
N ASP A 52 3.16 -10.61 0.01
CA ASP A 52 3.30 -9.51 -0.94
C ASP A 52 4.33 -8.46 -0.45
N VAL A 53 4.85 -7.67 -1.38
CA VAL A 53 5.92 -6.71 -1.11
C VAL A 53 5.45 -5.30 -1.47
N LEU A 54 5.54 -4.40 -0.50
CA LEU A 54 5.25 -2.99 -0.70
C LEU A 54 6.55 -2.19 -0.72
N VAL A 55 6.93 -1.67 -1.88
CA VAL A 55 8.06 -0.77 -2.05
C VAL A 55 7.56 0.67 -1.95
N VAL A 56 8.07 1.45 -1.01
CA VAL A 56 7.64 2.85 -0.83
C VAL A 56 8.84 3.77 -1.01
N ALA A 57 8.75 4.67 -2.00
CA ALA A 57 9.86 5.54 -2.37
C ALA A 57 9.91 6.87 -1.58
N ASP A 58 8.78 7.33 -1.04
CA ASP A 58 8.67 8.62 -0.33
C ASP A 58 8.78 8.50 1.20
N ALA A 59 9.40 9.48 1.89
CA ALA A 59 9.62 9.46 3.35
C ALA A 59 8.35 9.51 4.21
N GLY A 60 7.32 10.27 3.81
CA GLY A 60 6.07 10.42 4.54
C GLY A 60 5.20 9.18 4.39
N ALA A 61 4.94 8.80 3.13
CA ALA A 61 4.22 7.57 2.80
C ALA A 61 4.92 6.32 3.37
N ARG A 62 6.27 6.31 3.44
CA ARG A 62 7.06 5.20 4.04
C ARG A 62 6.68 4.95 5.48
N ARG A 63 6.58 6.00 6.31
CA ARG A 63 6.31 5.83 7.74
C ARG A 63 4.89 5.37 7.97
N ALA A 64 3.91 5.93 7.27
CA ALA A 64 2.51 5.53 7.34
C ALA A 64 2.30 4.07 6.88
N ALA A 65 2.88 3.71 5.74
CA ALA A 65 2.79 2.36 5.19
C ALA A 65 3.51 1.32 6.07
N ALA A 66 4.70 1.65 6.61
CA ALA A 66 5.43 0.76 7.51
C ALA A 66 4.72 0.59 8.86
N ALA A 67 4.16 1.66 9.42
CA ALA A 67 3.36 1.61 10.64
C ALA A 67 2.18 0.63 10.49
N ALA A 68 1.48 0.80 9.38
CA ALA A 68 0.27 0.08 9.11
C ALA A 68 0.56 -1.38 8.71
N ALA A 69 1.65 -1.66 7.98
CA ALA A 69 2.13 -3.02 7.77
C ALA A 69 2.45 -3.73 9.10
N GLN A 70 3.12 -3.06 10.04
CA GLN A 70 3.43 -3.65 11.36
C GLN A 70 2.18 -3.94 12.21
N LEU A 71 1.13 -3.14 12.06
CA LEU A 71 -0.12 -3.28 12.82
C LEU A 71 -1.08 -4.28 12.18
N PHE A 72 -1.08 -4.40 10.85
CA PHE A 72 -1.98 -5.27 10.10
C PHE A 72 -1.38 -6.66 9.79
N GLY A 73 -0.08 -6.87 10.04
CA GLY A 73 0.56 -8.19 10.06
C GLY A 73 1.87 -8.29 9.27
N THR A 74 2.70 -9.26 9.64
CA THR A 74 4.03 -9.61 9.06
C THR A 74 4.02 -10.08 7.60
N ASP A 75 2.88 -9.92 6.95
CA ASP A 75 2.53 -10.46 5.65
C ASP A 75 3.00 -9.58 4.49
N VAL A 76 3.30 -8.31 4.77
CA VAL A 76 3.77 -7.34 3.78
C VAL A 76 5.18 -6.86 4.12
N THR A 77 6.13 -7.07 3.20
CA THR A 77 7.49 -6.54 3.35
C THR A 77 7.56 -5.11 2.83
N VAL A 78 7.93 -4.15 3.69
CA VAL A 78 8.13 -2.74 3.30
C VAL A 78 9.61 -2.44 3.06
N THR A 79 9.97 -1.96 1.86
CA THR A 79 11.36 -1.64 1.49
C THR A 79 11.47 -0.36 0.66
N ASP A 80 12.62 0.30 0.70
CA ASP A 80 12.98 1.46 -0.13
C ASP A 80 13.87 1.07 -1.33
N ALA A 81 14.27 -0.20 -1.44
CA ALA A 81 15.16 -0.71 -2.47
C ALA A 81 14.51 -1.89 -3.23
N PRO A 82 14.02 -1.70 -4.47
CA PRO A 82 13.37 -2.76 -5.24
C PRO A 82 14.31 -3.92 -5.59
N ALA A 83 15.63 -3.66 -5.67
CA ALA A 83 16.63 -4.63 -6.14
C ALA A 83 17.09 -5.66 -5.10
N ARG A 84 16.56 -5.63 -3.85
CA ARG A 84 17.10 -6.43 -2.73
C ARG A 84 16.14 -7.49 -2.18
N VAL A 85 14.96 -7.64 -2.77
CA VAL A 85 13.98 -8.63 -2.29
C VAL A 85 14.23 -9.95 -3.03
N ALA A 86 14.87 -10.89 -2.34
CA ALA A 86 14.98 -12.27 -2.81
C ALA A 86 13.61 -12.94 -2.67
N VAL A 87 13.05 -13.41 -3.79
CA VAL A 87 11.76 -14.09 -3.82
C VAL A 87 12.01 -15.58 -3.58
N PRO A 88 11.40 -16.22 -2.57
CA PRO A 88 11.40 -17.68 -2.47
C PRO A 88 10.65 -18.26 -3.67
N ASP A 89 11.29 -19.18 -4.38
CA ASP A 89 10.73 -19.86 -5.55
C ASP A 89 9.40 -20.54 -5.16
N GLY A 90 8.30 -20.14 -5.80
CA GLY A 90 7.02 -20.86 -5.74
C GLY A 90 5.77 -20.04 -5.41
N GLU A 91 5.88 -18.83 -4.85
CA GLU A 91 4.71 -18.00 -4.54
C GLU A 91 4.59 -16.80 -5.50
N ARG A 92 3.37 -16.58 -6.03
CA ARG A 92 3.07 -15.44 -6.92
C ARG A 92 2.96 -14.16 -6.11
N LEU A 93 4.10 -13.64 -5.66
CA LEU A 93 4.18 -12.38 -4.93
C LEU A 93 3.79 -11.21 -5.83
N VAL A 94 3.28 -10.14 -5.25
CA VAL A 94 3.03 -8.86 -5.93
C VAL A 94 3.93 -7.78 -5.36
N HIS A 95 4.60 -7.02 -6.22
CA HIS A 95 5.31 -5.81 -5.81
C HIS A 95 4.45 -4.58 -6.11
N ALA A 96 4.07 -3.84 -5.07
CA ALA A 96 3.47 -2.52 -5.22
C ALA A 96 4.55 -1.46 -5.00
N VAL A 97 4.70 -0.50 -5.93
CA VAL A 97 5.62 0.63 -5.80
C VAL A 97 4.81 1.91 -5.66
N CYS A 98 4.97 2.64 -4.55
CA CYS A 98 4.36 3.95 -4.36
C CYS A 98 5.41 5.06 -4.54
N ALA A 99 5.22 5.95 -5.52
CA ALA A 99 6.14 7.04 -5.82
C ALA A 99 5.41 8.29 -6.31
N PRO A 100 5.87 9.50 -5.93
CA PRO A 100 5.34 10.74 -6.49
C PRO A 100 5.76 10.87 -7.97
N VAL A 101 4.80 11.14 -8.84
CA VAL A 101 5.01 11.40 -10.28
C VAL A 101 4.21 12.63 -10.70
N GLY A 102 4.86 13.79 -10.68
CA GLY A 102 4.21 15.06 -11.02
C GLY A 102 3.08 15.40 -10.03
N PRO A 103 1.85 15.69 -10.49
CA PRO A 103 0.71 15.99 -9.62
C PRO A 103 0.03 14.73 -9.05
N HIS A 104 0.57 13.54 -9.31
CA HIS A 104 -0.01 12.27 -8.90
C HIS A 104 0.89 11.52 -7.91
N GLU A 105 0.25 10.75 -7.03
CA GLU A 105 0.90 9.62 -6.39
C GLU A 105 0.67 8.38 -7.26
N LEU A 106 1.75 7.81 -7.77
CA LEU A 106 1.71 6.65 -8.65
C LEU A 106 1.87 5.37 -7.82
N ILE A 107 0.91 4.46 -7.98
CA ILE A 107 0.97 3.09 -7.49
C ILE A 107 1.19 2.18 -8.69
N LEU A 108 2.34 1.52 -8.75
CA LEU A 108 2.66 0.52 -9.77
C LEU A 108 2.59 -0.87 -9.15
N VAL A 109 1.72 -1.73 -9.69
CA VAL A 109 1.54 -3.12 -9.24
C VAL A 109 2.17 -4.05 -10.27
N LEU A 110 3.13 -4.86 -9.82
CA LEU A 110 3.95 -5.74 -10.64
C LEU A 110 3.81 -7.20 -10.19
N PRO A 111 3.81 -8.18 -11.12
CA PRO A 111 3.98 -9.58 -10.74
C PRO A 111 5.40 -9.83 -10.18
N GLY A 112 5.52 -10.66 -9.15
CA GLY A 112 6.74 -10.97 -8.39
C GLY A 112 7.76 -11.87 -9.07
N SER A 113 7.60 -12.12 -10.37
CA SER A 113 8.66 -12.77 -11.14
C SER A 113 9.71 -11.72 -11.49
N PRO A 114 11.03 -12.00 -11.35
CA PRO A 114 12.06 -11.08 -11.79
C PRO A 114 11.82 -10.75 -13.25
N VAL A 115 11.63 -9.47 -13.57
CA VAL A 115 11.59 -8.99 -14.95
C VAL A 115 13.04 -9.01 -15.48
N THR A 116 13.61 -10.21 -15.63
CA THR A 116 14.84 -10.43 -16.39
C THR A 116 14.50 -10.32 -17.86
N GLY A 117 14.55 -9.10 -18.38
CA GLY A 117 14.34 -8.89 -19.80
C GLY A 117 14.35 -7.43 -20.19
N SER A 118 15.38 -7.07 -20.94
CA SER A 118 15.50 -5.88 -21.79
C SER A 118 14.31 -5.75 -22.77
N ARG A 119 13.10 -5.45 -22.28
CA ARG A 119 11.97 -5.03 -23.09
C ARG A 119 11.51 -3.66 -22.62
N ARG A 120 12.10 -2.67 -23.30
CA ARG A 120 11.61 -1.31 -23.51
C ARG A 120 10.13 -1.15 -23.15
N THR A 121 9.87 -0.32 -22.13
CA THR A 121 8.65 0.48 -21.98
C THR A 121 7.38 -0.16 -22.55
N ALA A 122 6.92 -1.24 -21.94
CA ALA A 122 5.54 -1.66 -22.14
C ALA A 122 4.65 -0.50 -21.65
N PHE A 123 3.72 -0.03 -22.49
CA PHE A 123 2.68 0.90 -22.06
C PHE A 123 1.93 0.25 -20.90
N VAL A 124 2.18 0.72 -19.68
CA VAL A 124 1.40 0.30 -18.52
C VAL A 124 0.12 1.15 -18.53
N PRO A 125 -1.08 0.54 -18.60
CA PRO A 125 -2.31 1.30 -18.54
C PRO A 125 -2.37 2.03 -17.19
N LEU A 126 -2.54 3.36 -17.26
CA LEU A 126 -2.67 4.23 -16.09
C LEU A 126 -4.15 4.49 -15.83
N LEU A 127 -4.67 4.00 -14.70
CA LEU A 127 -5.99 4.37 -14.21
C LEU A 127 -5.87 5.56 -13.27
N SER A 128 -6.43 6.72 -13.66
CA SER A 128 -6.39 7.93 -12.82
C SER A 128 -7.57 7.98 -11.85
N LEU A 129 -7.27 7.96 -10.56
CA LEU A 129 -8.22 7.86 -9.45
C LEU A 129 -8.29 9.17 -8.65
N ASP A 130 -9.42 9.41 -8.00
CA ASP A 130 -9.57 10.53 -7.08
C ASP A 130 -8.93 10.18 -5.73
N GLY A 131 -7.91 10.92 -5.30
CA GLY A 131 -7.24 10.74 -4.01
C GLY A 131 -8.09 11.15 -2.81
N ALA A 132 -9.35 11.57 -2.99
CA ALA A 132 -10.34 11.68 -1.92
C ALA A 132 -11.20 10.42 -1.75
N ASP A 133 -11.19 9.49 -2.72
CA ASP A 133 -12.10 8.35 -2.76
C ASP A 133 -11.39 7.04 -2.44
N VAL A 134 -11.30 6.77 -1.13
CA VAL A 134 -10.63 5.56 -0.61
C VAL A 134 -11.32 4.26 -1.02
N GLU A 135 -12.65 4.26 -1.24
CA GLU A 135 -13.37 3.07 -1.69
C GLU A 135 -12.99 2.72 -3.12
N THR A 136 -13.06 3.71 -4.01
CA THR A 136 -12.71 3.55 -5.42
C THR A 136 -11.24 3.16 -5.57
N SER A 137 -10.35 3.78 -4.80
CA SER A 137 -8.92 3.45 -4.78
C SER A 137 -8.65 2.03 -4.28
N THR A 138 -9.29 1.60 -3.19
CA THR A 138 -9.14 0.24 -2.65
C THR A 138 -9.63 -0.82 -3.63
N CYS A 139 -10.75 -0.60 -4.28
CA CYS A 139 -11.27 -1.48 -5.32
C CYS A 139 -10.32 -1.57 -6.52
N ALA A 140 -9.77 -0.44 -6.97
CA ALA A 140 -8.81 -0.41 -8.07
C ALA A 140 -7.50 -1.13 -7.70
N ALA A 141 -6.98 -0.92 -6.49
CA ALA A 141 -5.80 -1.62 -5.97
C ALA A 141 -6.05 -3.13 -5.90
N THR A 142 -7.20 -3.55 -5.38
CA THR A 142 -7.59 -4.97 -5.30
C THR A 142 -7.66 -5.61 -6.69
N ALA A 143 -8.27 -4.92 -7.66
CA ALA A 143 -8.33 -5.39 -9.04
C ALA A 143 -6.93 -5.48 -9.68
N ALA A 144 -6.05 -4.51 -9.42
CA ALA A 144 -4.68 -4.51 -9.92
C ALA A 144 -3.85 -5.67 -9.34
N VAL A 145 -3.98 -5.95 -8.04
CA VAL A 145 -3.32 -7.10 -7.39
C VAL A 145 -3.85 -8.42 -7.96
N ALA A 146 -5.16 -8.56 -8.12
CA ALA A 146 -5.76 -9.75 -8.74
C ALA A 146 -5.27 -9.97 -10.18
N ALA A 147 -5.18 -8.90 -10.97
CA ALA A 147 -4.65 -8.91 -12.33
C ALA A 147 -3.16 -9.36 -12.36
N ALA A 148 -2.34 -8.80 -11.48
CA ALA A 148 -0.94 -9.19 -11.33
C ALA A 148 -0.78 -10.68 -10.98
N ARG A 149 -1.57 -11.19 -10.03
CA ARG A 149 -1.60 -12.62 -9.65
C ARG A 149 -2.09 -13.54 -10.78
N ALA A 150 -2.99 -13.04 -11.62
CA ALA A 150 -3.47 -13.72 -12.82
C ALA A 150 -2.46 -13.70 -13.98
N GLY A 151 -1.35 -12.96 -13.87
CA GLY A 151 -0.31 -12.88 -14.90
C GLY A 151 -0.68 -11.96 -16.07
N THR A 152 -1.64 -11.05 -15.90
CA THR A 152 -2.07 -10.14 -16.97
C THR A 152 -1.09 -8.98 -17.21
N GLY A 153 0.01 -8.93 -16.45
CA GLY A 153 1.06 -7.91 -16.56
C GLY A 153 0.94 -6.77 -15.55
N PRO A 154 1.83 -5.77 -15.64
CA PRO A 154 1.87 -4.65 -14.71
C PRO A 154 0.66 -3.72 -14.85
N THR A 155 0.23 -3.11 -13.75
CA THR A 155 -0.87 -2.13 -13.71
C THR A 155 -0.43 -0.86 -12.99
N ALA A 156 -0.75 0.31 -13.53
CA ALA A 156 -0.46 1.59 -12.90
C ALA A 156 -1.75 2.29 -12.48
N LEU A 157 -1.78 2.78 -11.24
CA LEU A 157 -2.87 3.58 -10.68
C LEU A 157 -2.30 4.95 -10.31
N GLY A 158 -2.87 6.03 -10.84
CA GLY A 158 -2.44 7.39 -10.53
C GLY A 158 -3.46 8.08 -9.64
N LEU A 159 -3.14 8.28 -8.37
CA LEU A 159 -3.99 9.01 -7.43
C LEU A 159 -3.79 10.51 -7.64
N ARG A 160 -4.87 11.21 -7.98
CA ARG A 160 -4.88 12.68 -8.06
C ARG A 160 -4.91 13.26 -6.65
N ALA A 161 -4.15 14.33 -6.43
CA ALA A 161 -4.33 15.13 -5.22
C ALA A 161 -5.83 15.49 -5.06
N PRO A 162 -6.41 15.29 -3.86
CA PRO A 162 -7.79 15.65 -3.63
C PRO A 162 -8.00 17.16 -3.77
N ALA A 163 -9.21 17.58 -4.14
CA ALA A 163 -9.54 18.99 -4.20
C ALA A 163 -9.35 19.65 -2.81
N PRO A 164 -9.01 20.96 -2.74
CA PRO A 164 -8.82 21.64 -1.47
C PRO A 164 -10.03 21.47 -0.54
N GLY A 165 -9.77 21.02 0.70
CA GLY A 165 -10.81 20.75 1.68
C GLY A 165 -11.54 19.41 1.53
N CYS A 166 -11.19 18.57 0.55
CA CYS A 166 -11.66 17.19 0.49
C CYS A 166 -10.82 16.30 1.42
N ASP A 167 -11.46 15.81 2.48
CA ASP A 167 -10.90 14.87 3.43
C ASP A 167 -11.41 13.44 3.10
N PRO A 168 -10.54 12.48 2.74
CA PRO A 168 -10.92 11.12 2.39
C PRO A 168 -11.74 10.39 3.47
N VAL A 169 -11.35 10.50 4.76
CA VAL A 169 -12.11 9.91 5.87
C VAL A 169 -13.50 10.53 5.94
N ARG A 170 -13.60 11.85 5.80
CA ARG A 170 -14.89 12.54 5.83
C ARG A 170 -15.78 12.11 4.67
N VAL A 171 -15.22 11.92 3.48
CA VAL A 171 -15.96 11.39 2.32
C VAL A 171 -16.51 9.99 2.62
N LEU A 172 -15.68 9.08 3.14
CA LEU A 172 -16.11 7.73 3.51
C LEU A 172 -17.20 7.74 4.61
N VAL A 173 -17.00 8.51 5.67
CA VAL A 173 -17.98 8.66 6.78
C VAL A 173 -19.32 9.18 6.26
N ASN A 174 -19.31 10.19 5.39
CA ASN A 174 -20.53 10.75 4.82
C ASN A 174 -21.29 9.71 3.98
N ARG A 175 -20.59 8.89 3.19
CA ARG A 175 -21.22 7.80 2.42
C ARG A 175 -21.80 6.73 3.34
N MET A 176 -21.06 6.28 4.34
CA MET A 176 -21.56 5.28 5.29
C MET A 176 -22.78 5.77 6.07
N ARG A 177 -22.82 7.06 6.43
CA ARG A 177 -24.00 7.69 7.07
C ARG A 177 -25.20 7.75 6.14
N ALA A 178 -24.99 8.15 4.88
CA ALA A 178 -26.04 8.19 3.87
C ALA A 178 -26.67 6.82 3.64
N ASP A 179 -25.87 5.75 3.75
CA ASP A 179 -26.32 4.36 3.60
C ASP A 179 -26.82 3.74 4.93
N HIS A 180 -26.95 4.53 6.00
CA HIS A 180 -27.35 4.08 7.35
C HIS A 180 -26.44 2.97 7.95
N GLN A 181 -25.17 2.94 7.55
CA GLN A 181 -24.18 1.95 8.00
C GLN A 181 -23.34 2.46 9.18
N LEU A 182 -23.42 3.75 9.50
CA LEU A 182 -22.60 4.39 10.53
C LEU A 182 -23.38 5.47 11.25
N ASP A 183 -23.42 5.39 12.58
CA ASP A 183 -23.88 6.46 13.44
C ASP A 183 -22.71 7.16 14.17
N GLU A 184 -23.02 8.23 14.90
CA GLU A 184 -22.02 9.00 15.64
C GLU A 184 -21.36 8.19 16.77
N HIS A 185 -22.08 7.28 17.42
CA HIS A 185 -21.54 6.46 18.49
C HIS A 185 -20.56 5.41 17.95
N ALA A 186 -20.91 4.74 16.86
CA ALA A 186 -20.07 3.80 16.14
C ALA A 186 -18.80 4.48 15.62
N LEU A 187 -18.91 5.68 15.03
CA LEU A 187 -17.75 6.44 14.57
C LEU A 187 -16.79 6.73 15.73
N ARG A 188 -17.29 7.21 16.87
CA ARG A 188 -16.45 7.48 18.05
C ARG A 188 -15.81 6.22 18.62
N ALA A 189 -16.50 5.09 18.56
CA ALA A 189 -15.95 3.82 19.01
C ALA A 189 -14.79 3.36 18.11
N ILE A 190 -14.97 3.42 16.79
CA ILE A 190 -13.93 3.07 15.81
C ILE A 190 -12.74 4.02 15.93
N ASP A 191 -12.97 5.32 16.03
CA ASP A 191 -11.90 6.32 16.17
C ASP A 191 -11.10 6.14 17.46
N ARG A 192 -11.80 5.88 18.58
CA ARG A 192 -11.13 5.58 19.86
C ARG A 192 -10.26 4.35 19.76
N ASP A 193 -10.78 3.27 19.16
CA ASP A 193 -10.04 2.02 18.98
C ASP A 193 -8.80 2.23 18.10
N ALA A 194 -8.97 2.84 16.93
CA ALA A 194 -7.86 3.18 16.03
C ALA A 194 -6.80 4.04 16.73
N ARG A 195 -7.21 5.00 17.56
CA ARG A 195 -6.30 5.84 18.35
C ARG A 195 -5.56 5.05 19.43
N THR A 196 -6.25 4.14 20.12
CA THR A 196 -5.63 3.27 21.13
C THR A 196 -4.59 2.35 20.49
N VAL A 197 -4.92 1.74 19.35
CA VAL A 197 -3.99 0.91 18.57
C VAL A 197 -2.79 1.76 18.11
N ALA A 198 -3.05 2.95 17.57
CA ALA A 198 -2.00 3.86 17.16
C ALA A 198 -1.07 4.19 18.32
N LEU A 199 -1.61 4.49 19.52
CA LEU A 199 -0.83 4.81 20.74
C LEU A 199 0.06 3.66 21.21
N GLY A 200 -0.43 2.42 21.07
CA GLY A 200 0.32 1.20 21.38
C GLY A 200 1.50 0.93 20.43
N ALA A 201 1.47 1.48 19.20
CA ALA A 201 2.58 1.41 18.27
C ALA A 201 3.73 2.33 18.76
N GLY A 202 4.87 1.74 19.13
CA GLY A 202 6.06 2.48 19.53
C GLY A 202 6.79 3.11 18.33
N PRO A 203 7.53 4.21 18.50
CA PRO A 203 8.33 4.81 17.42
C PRO A 203 9.58 3.99 17.03
N GLY A 204 9.91 2.92 17.77
CA GLY A 204 11.15 2.15 17.67
C GLY A 204 11.05 0.78 16.99
N CYS A 205 9.89 0.38 16.47
CA CYS A 205 9.71 -0.93 15.84
C CYS A 205 10.11 -0.97 14.36
N TRP A 206 10.66 0.10 13.80
CA TRP A 206 11.35 0.04 12.51
C TRP A 206 12.80 -0.41 12.72
N VAL A 207 13.00 -1.72 12.80
CA VAL A 207 14.27 -2.32 12.41
C VAL A 207 14.12 -2.62 10.93
N PRO A 208 14.84 -1.95 10.00
CA PRO A 208 14.88 -2.44 8.63
C PRO A 208 15.38 -3.88 8.76
N ALA A 209 14.65 -4.85 8.20
CA ALA A 209 15.09 -6.23 8.19
C ALA A 209 16.51 -6.26 7.64
N GLN A 210 17.50 -6.37 8.53
CA GLN A 210 18.86 -6.69 8.14
C GLN A 210 18.76 -8.15 7.72
N LEU A 211 18.51 -8.37 6.43
CA LEU A 211 18.71 -9.67 5.83
C LEU A 211 20.10 -10.16 6.25
N PRO A 212 20.26 -11.42 6.67
CA PRO A 212 21.59 -11.98 6.89
C PRO A 212 22.42 -11.74 5.62
N PRO A 213 23.72 -11.39 5.76
CA PRO A 213 24.55 -11.12 4.60
C PRO A 213 24.42 -12.27 3.62
N ALA A 214 24.07 -11.96 2.38
CA ALA A 214 24.00 -12.94 1.30
C ALA A 214 25.31 -13.72 1.31
N GLN A 215 25.23 -15.01 1.62
CA GLN A 215 26.35 -15.91 1.42
C GLN A 215 26.53 -15.99 -0.09
N LEU A 216 27.43 -15.15 -0.61
CA LEU A 216 27.95 -15.28 -1.96
C LEU A 216 28.43 -16.72 -2.12
N PRO A 217 28.01 -17.45 -3.17
CA PRO A 217 28.63 -18.73 -3.46
C PRO A 217 30.15 -18.51 -3.60
N PRO A 218 30.98 -19.43 -3.12
CA PRO A 218 32.43 -19.27 -3.16
C PRO A 218 32.86 -18.98 -4.59
N ALA A 219 33.62 -17.90 -4.77
CA ALA A 219 34.15 -17.51 -6.06
C ALA A 219 34.95 -18.69 -6.63
N GLU A 220 34.50 -19.23 -7.76
CA GLU A 220 35.28 -20.17 -8.55
C GLU A 220 36.60 -19.48 -8.91
N LEU A 221 37.69 -20.00 -8.33
CA LEU A 221 39.05 -19.61 -8.69
C LEU A 221 39.24 -19.85 -10.20
N PRO A 222 39.78 -18.87 -10.96
CA PRO A 222 40.06 -19.10 -12.37
C PRO A 222 41.08 -20.23 -12.52
N PRO A 223 40.97 -21.06 -13.57
CA PRO A 223 41.87 -22.18 -13.77
C PRO A 223 43.32 -21.67 -13.91
N ALA A 224 44.22 -22.28 -13.13
CA ALA A 224 45.65 -22.06 -13.24
C ALA A 224 46.08 -22.35 -14.69
N ARG A 225 46.65 -21.34 -15.36
CA ARG A 225 47.36 -21.54 -16.62
C ARG A 225 48.65 -22.30 -16.30
N LEU A 226 48.74 -23.56 -16.74
CA LEU A 226 49.99 -24.28 -16.91
C LEU A 226 50.70 -23.79 -18.18
#